data_AF-A0A558BWG9-F1
#
_entry.id   AF-A0A558BWG9-F1
#
_cell.length_a   1.000
_cell.length_b   1.000
_cell.length_c   1.000
_cell.angle_alpha   90.00
_cell.angle_beta   90.00
_cell.angle_gamma   90.00
#
_symmetry.space_group_name_H-M   'P 1'
#
loop_
_entity.id
_entity.type
_entity.pdbx_description
1 polymer ?
#
loop_
_entity_poly.entity_id
_entity_poly.type
_entity_poly.pdbx_seq_one_letter_code
_entity_poly.pdbx_strand_id
1 'polypeptide(L)'
;MIRGYRKWIAGALGAAALTVPSAAAAAQPVTVVPGCEKGCDVAFSQQLPGGKRVEGLSTGTYSVLALWRGNTLLDHVQVHGRDGYRYEFVQSATCSSTRCSVGYVYGAHSGAVASVAVSDRLTVTDTVEGASTGTVTRDLNGDGQPDAAVQQSTFVPNFAQAPQYWETYVEHNGKFARTGCTADNAPAPVRLATGHCTGPVA
;
A
#
# COMPACT_ATOMS: atom_id res chain seq x y z
N MET A 1 -72.46 6.26 -42.94
CA MET A 1 -72.23 7.67 -42.59
C MET A 1 -73.13 8.02 -41.42
N ILE A 2 -72.56 8.36 -40.26
CA ILE A 2 -73.03 9.37 -39.28
C ILE A 2 -72.04 9.32 -38.10
N ARG A 3 -71.44 10.48 -37.83
CA ARG A 3 -70.43 10.75 -36.79
C ARG A 3 -71.08 10.75 -35.41
N GLY A 4 -70.46 10.11 -34.42
CA GLY A 4 -70.78 10.27 -33.00
C GLY A 4 -69.59 10.86 -32.25
N TYR A 5 -69.68 12.15 -31.90
CA TYR A 5 -68.68 12.88 -31.10
C TYR A 5 -68.78 12.47 -29.62
N ARG A 6 -67.67 12.05 -29.01
CA ARG A 6 -67.54 11.92 -27.55
C ARG A 6 -66.79 13.13 -26.98
N LYS A 7 -67.43 13.79 -26.02
CA LYS A 7 -66.95 14.91 -25.23
C LYS A 7 -65.76 14.50 -24.35
N TRP A 8 -64.77 15.40 -24.26
CA TRP A 8 -63.69 15.38 -23.27
C TRP A 8 -64.15 16.06 -21.97
N ILE A 9 -63.82 15.47 -20.82
CA ILE A 9 -63.87 16.14 -19.51
C ILE A 9 -62.43 16.18 -18.99
N ALA A 10 -61.87 17.38 -18.86
CA ALA A 10 -60.58 17.62 -18.25
C ALA A 10 -60.75 17.69 -16.73
N GLY A 11 -60.18 16.74 -16.00
CA GLY A 11 -60.04 16.79 -14.54
C GLY A 11 -58.66 17.34 -14.18
N ALA A 12 -58.63 18.50 -13.54
CA ALA A 12 -57.43 19.04 -12.92
C ALA A 12 -57.23 18.40 -11.54
N LEU A 13 -56.17 17.61 -11.36
CA LEU A 13 -55.70 17.16 -10.05
C LEU A 13 -54.45 18.00 -9.69
N GLY A 14 -54.61 18.84 -8.67
CA GLY A 14 -53.51 19.58 -8.06
C GLY A 14 -52.58 18.64 -7.30
N ALA A 15 -51.30 18.67 -7.61
CA ALA A 15 -50.26 17.99 -6.86
C ALA A 15 -49.75 18.93 -5.74
N ALA A 16 -50.05 18.58 -4.49
CA ALA A 16 -49.39 19.17 -3.33
C ALA A 16 -47.96 18.60 -3.24
N ALA A 17 -46.96 19.44 -3.53
CA ALA A 17 -45.56 19.09 -3.35
C ALA A 17 -45.22 19.12 -1.85
N LEU A 18 -45.03 17.96 -1.24
CA LEU A 18 -44.43 17.82 0.09
C LEU A 18 -42.94 18.10 -0.02
N THR A 19 -42.50 19.27 0.43
CA THR A 19 -41.08 19.58 0.62
C THR A 19 -40.58 18.83 1.85
N VAL A 20 -39.86 17.73 1.65
CA VAL A 20 -39.12 17.05 2.72
C VAL A 20 -37.91 17.92 3.06
N PRO A 21 -37.72 18.35 4.33
CA PRO A 21 -36.51 19.04 4.73
C PRO A 21 -35.33 18.08 4.57
N SER A 22 -34.37 18.44 3.73
CA SER A 22 -33.11 17.73 3.63
C SER A 22 -32.36 17.93 4.95
N ALA A 23 -32.26 16.88 5.76
CA ALA A 23 -31.43 16.90 6.96
C ALA A 23 -29.97 17.08 6.52
N ALA A 24 -29.38 18.22 6.87
CA ALA A 24 -27.95 18.44 6.71
C ALA A 24 -27.23 17.33 7.49
N ALA A 25 -26.59 16.41 6.77
CA ALA A 25 -25.73 15.42 7.38
C ALA A 25 -24.62 16.17 8.13
N ALA A 26 -24.63 16.10 9.46
CA ALA A 26 -23.55 16.63 10.27
C ALA A 26 -22.24 15.98 9.78
N ALA A 27 -21.29 16.82 9.38
CA ALA A 27 -19.97 16.36 8.98
C ALA A 27 -19.38 15.58 10.16
N GLN A 28 -19.17 14.28 9.98
CA GLN A 28 -18.55 13.48 11.02
C GLN A 28 -17.12 13.98 11.25
N PRO A 29 -16.64 13.98 12.51
CA PRO A 29 -15.26 14.35 12.80
C PRO A 29 -14.33 13.47 11.97
N VAL A 30 -13.48 14.12 11.16
CA VAL A 30 -12.46 13.43 10.37
C VAL A 30 -11.49 12.80 11.36
N THR A 31 -11.41 11.47 11.38
CA THR A 31 -10.39 10.79 12.18
C THR A 31 -9.05 11.03 11.49
N VAL A 32 -8.13 11.68 12.21
CA VAL A 32 -6.79 12.01 11.70
C VAL A 32 -5.81 10.94 12.19
N VAL A 33 -4.96 10.46 11.29
CA VAL A 33 -3.86 9.55 11.64
C VAL A 33 -2.79 10.33 12.39
N PRO A 34 -2.30 9.87 13.56
CA PRO A 34 -1.22 10.56 14.25
C PRO A 34 0.03 10.71 13.37
N GLY A 35 0.60 11.92 13.36
CA GLY A 35 1.66 12.34 12.45
C GLY A 35 1.18 12.95 11.13
N CYS A 36 -0.11 12.86 10.82
CA CYS A 36 -0.75 13.40 9.61
C CYS A 36 -1.67 14.60 9.91
N GLU A 37 -1.44 15.33 11.01
CA GLU A 37 -2.30 16.45 11.44
C GLU A 37 -2.32 17.61 10.45
N LYS A 38 -1.25 17.74 9.65
CA LYS A 38 -1.14 18.75 8.58
C LYS A 38 -1.57 18.23 7.21
N GLY A 39 -2.12 17.02 7.15
CA GLY A 39 -2.37 16.27 5.93
C GLY A 39 -1.18 15.39 5.57
N CYS A 40 -1.49 14.21 5.03
CA CYS A 40 -0.55 13.28 4.44
C CYS A 40 -1.00 12.96 3.03
N ASP A 41 -0.04 12.69 2.16
CA ASP A 41 -0.32 12.11 0.85
C ASP A 41 -0.51 10.60 0.99
N VAL A 42 -1.56 10.07 0.38
CA VAL A 42 -1.81 8.63 0.33
C VAL A 42 -1.00 8.04 -0.83
N ALA A 43 0.05 7.28 -0.51
CA ALA A 43 0.86 6.59 -1.52
C ALA A 43 0.17 5.33 -2.06
N PHE A 44 -0.53 4.60 -1.19
CA PHE A 44 -1.35 3.45 -1.56
C PHE A 44 -2.53 3.27 -0.61
N SER A 45 -3.55 2.54 -1.08
CA SER A 45 -4.68 2.05 -0.27
C SER A 45 -5.02 0.62 -0.69
N GLN A 46 -4.81 -0.36 0.20
CA GLN A 46 -5.07 -1.77 -0.05
C GLN A 46 -6.32 -2.24 0.72
N GLN A 47 -7.30 -2.75 -0.01
CA GLN A 47 -8.53 -3.28 0.58
C GLN A 47 -8.30 -4.69 1.12
N LEU A 48 -8.87 -4.97 2.29
CA LEU A 48 -8.79 -6.24 2.98
C LEU A 48 -10.20 -6.78 3.28
N PRO A 49 -10.36 -8.09 3.49
CA PRO A 49 -11.62 -8.66 3.91
C PRO A 49 -12.20 -8.00 5.17
N GLY A 50 -13.54 -7.99 5.27
CA GLY A 50 -14.25 -7.40 6.42
C GLY A 50 -14.29 -5.88 6.42
N GLY A 51 -14.16 -5.24 5.26
CA GLY A 51 -14.21 -3.77 5.12
C GLY A 51 -13.02 -3.06 5.75
N LYS A 52 -11.91 -3.79 5.95
CA LYS A 52 -10.64 -3.22 6.42
C LYS A 52 -9.85 -2.69 5.23
N ARG A 53 -8.99 -1.71 5.47
CA ARG A 53 -7.97 -1.30 4.49
C ARG A 53 -6.69 -0.85 5.17
N VAL A 54 -5.56 -1.06 4.51
CA VAL A 54 -4.26 -0.52 4.93
C VAL A 54 -3.86 0.58 3.97
N GLU A 55 -3.48 1.73 4.51
CA GLU A 55 -2.98 2.86 3.76
C GLU A 55 -1.53 3.14 4.11
N GLY A 56 -0.74 3.46 3.08
CA GLY A 56 0.59 4.04 3.23
C GLY A 56 0.49 5.55 3.07
N LEU A 57 0.86 6.28 4.11
CA LEU A 57 0.76 7.73 4.20
C LEU A 57 2.16 8.34 4.27
N SER A 58 2.40 9.40 3.50
CA SER A 58 3.63 10.18 3.52
C SER A 58 3.38 11.57 4.13
N THR A 59 4.23 11.95 5.08
CA THR A 59 4.25 13.30 5.67
C THR A 59 5.19 14.26 4.91
N GLY A 60 5.88 13.75 3.89
CA GLY A 60 7.01 14.43 3.23
C GLY A 60 8.35 14.28 3.95
N THR A 61 8.38 13.75 5.19
CA THR A 61 9.63 13.53 5.96
C THR A 61 9.76 12.12 6.53
N TYR A 62 8.63 11.48 6.81
CA TYR A 62 8.54 10.08 7.22
C TYR A 62 7.20 9.52 6.78
N SER A 63 7.10 8.18 6.81
CA SER A 63 5.89 7.49 6.43
C SER A 63 5.20 6.80 7.61
N VAL A 64 3.88 6.67 7.50
CA VAL A 64 3.01 6.01 8.48
C VAL A 64 2.15 4.99 7.74
N LEU A 65 1.96 3.82 8.32
CA LEU A 65 0.91 2.90 7.90
C LEU A 65 -0.32 3.09 8.77
N ALA A 66 -1.49 3.11 8.17
CA ALA A 66 -2.77 3.24 8.87
C ALA A 66 -3.68 2.05 8.52
N LEU A 67 -4.25 1.43 9.54
CA LEU A 67 -5.27 0.38 9.40
C LEU A 67 -6.64 0.97 9.70
N TRP A 68 -7.56 0.81 8.77
CA TRP A 68 -8.91 1.33 8.87
C TRP A 68 -9.95 0.22 8.83
N ARG A 69 -11.13 0.50 9.38
CA ARG A 69 -12.39 -0.22 9.09
C ARG A 69 -13.46 0.81 8.79
N GLY A 70 -13.94 0.83 7.54
CA GLY A 70 -14.78 1.94 7.07
C GLY A 70 -14.04 3.28 7.23
N ASN A 71 -14.58 4.18 8.07
CA ASN A 71 -13.98 5.47 8.38
C ASN A 71 -13.30 5.52 9.76
N THR A 72 -13.26 4.40 10.47
CA THR A 72 -12.64 4.31 11.80
C THR A 72 -11.20 3.86 11.66
N LEU A 73 -10.27 4.67 12.20
CA LEU A 73 -8.88 4.29 12.36
C LEU A 73 -8.79 3.23 13.46
N LEU A 74 -8.28 2.05 13.12
CA LEU A 74 -8.06 0.97 14.08
C LEU A 74 -6.67 1.07 14.70
N ASP A 75 -5.65 1.28 13.86
CA ASP A 75 -4.26 1.33 14.30
C ASP A 75 -3.39 2.09 13.31
N HIS A 76 -2.19 2.46 13.74
CA HIS A 76 -1.17 3.06 12.88
C HIS A 76 0.23 2.69 13.38
N VAL A 77 1.20 2.61 12.46
CA VAL A 77 2.58 2.28 12.81
C VAL A 77 3.58 2.99 11.90
N GLN A 78 4.70 3.41 12.47
CA GLN A 78 5.87 3.87 11.73
C GLN A 78 6.87 2.72 11.62
N VAL A 79 7.30 2.43 10.41
CA VAL A 79 8.31 1.39 10.17
C VAL A 79 9.69 2.00 10.32
N HIS A 80 10.54 1.32 11.07
CA HIS A 80 11.91 1.75 11.34
C HIS A 80 12.89 0.79 10.66
N GLY A 81 13.97 1.36 10.15
CA GLY A 81 15.13 0.63 9.66
C GLY A 81 15.94 0.01 10.78
N ARG A 82 16.94 -0.77 10.40
CA ARG A 82 17.85 -1.44 11.35
C ARG A 82 18.67 -0.46 12.18
N ASP A 83 18.87 0.73 11.63
CA ASP A 83 19.53 1.87 12.27
C ASP A 83 18.64 2.59 13.31
N GLY A 84 17.37 2.18 13.45
CA GLY A 84 16.40 2.79 14.34
C GLY A 84 15.78 4.08 13.80
N TYR A 85 16.13 4.52 12.60
CA TYR A 85 15.49 5.65 11.94
C TYR A 85 14.23 5.20 11.19
N ARG A 86 13.30 6.13 10.99
CA ARG A 86 12.04 5.87 10.29
C ARG A 86 12.27 5.87 8.79
N TYR A 87 11.61 4.98 8.07
CA TYR A 87 11.60 5.07 6.61
C TYR A 87 10.82 6.31 6.14
N GLU A 88 11.38 6.97 5.13
CA GLU A 88 10.97 8.30 4.70
C GLU A 88 9.74 8.24 3.80
N PHE A 89 9.80 7.43 2.74
CA PHE A 89 8.82 7.42 1.66
C PHE A 89 8.27 6.01 1.42
N VAL A 90 7.04 5.77 1.85
CA VAL A 90 6.28 4.57 1.49
C VAL A 90 5.85 4.65 0.03
N GLN A 91 6.01 3.56 -0.71
CA GLN A 91 5.80 3.55 -2.17
C GLN A 91 4.67 2.63 -2.60
N SER A 92 4.61 1.42 -2.05
CA SER A 92 3.67 0.38 -2.49
C SER A 92 3.40 -0.63 -1.40
N ALA A 93 2.33 -1.38 -1.56
CA ALA A 93 2.10 -2.59 -0.79
C ALA A 93 1.34 -3.63 -1.61
N THR A 94 1.63 -4.90 -1.34
CA THR A 94 0.77 -6.03 -1.71
C THR A 94 0.35 -6.73 -0.44
N CYS A 95 -0.93 -7.11 -0.36
CA CYS A 95 -1.48 -7.72 0.84
C CYS A 95 -2.25 -9.02 0.52
N SER A 96 -2.13 -9.99 1.41
CA SER A 96 -3.13 -11.04 1.62
C SER A 96 -4.11 -10.60 2.71
N SER A 97 -5.02 -11.48 3.14
CA SER A 97 -6.03 -11.15 4.15
C SER A 97 -5.46 -10.80 5.53
N THR A 98 -4.26 -11.26 5.84
CA THR A 98 -3.66 -11.17 7.20
C THR A 98 -2.25 -10.57 7.19
N ARG A 99 -1.73 -10.19 6.01
CA ARG A 99 -0.35 -9.75 5.89
C ARG A 99 -0.16 -8.84 4.69
N CYS A 100 0.76 -7.90 4.80
CA CYS A 100 1.23 -7.07 3.72
C CYS A 100 2.75 -7.09 3.62
N SER A 101 3.27 -7.06 2.40
CA SER A 101 4.64 -6.63 2.11
C SER A 101 4.58 -5.20 1.63
N VAL A 102 5.33 -4.30 2.26
CA VAL A 102 5.25 -2.84 2.05
C VAL A 102 6.61 -2.28 1.68
N GLY A 103 6.70 -1.60 0.54
CA GLY A 103 7.94 -1.02 0.01
C GLY A 103 8.14 0.43 0.42
N TYR A 104 9.40 0.78 0.69
CA TYR A 104 9.85 2.09 1.14
C TYR A 104 11.12 2.53 0.40
N VAL A 105 11.33 3.84 0.33
CA VAL A 105 12.62 4.49 0.06
C VAL A 105 13.01 5.31 1.28
N TYR A 106 14.30 5.31 1.58
CA TYR A 106 14.88 6.07 2.69
C TYR A 106 16.32 6.48 2.35
N GLY A 107 16.77 7.60 2.92
CA GLY A 107 18.01 8.22 2.49
C GLY A 107 18.04 8.53 0.99
N ALA A 108 19.21 8.87 0.49
CA ALA A 108 19.37 9.24 -0.92
C ALA A 108 19.22 8.04 -1.88
N HIS A 109 19.60 6.85 -1.41
CA HIS A 109 19.95 5.72 -2.28
C HIS A 109 19.55 4.35 -1.71
N SER A 110 18.61 4.29 -0.78
CA SER A 110 18.23 3.03 -0.13
C SER A 110 16.75 2.75 -0.26
N GLY A 111 16.43 1.47 -0.30
CA GLY A 111 15.07 0.95 -0.38
C GLY A 111 14.86 -0.12 0.68
N ALA A 112 13.63 -0.31 1.13
CA ALA A 112 13.32 -1.36 2.09
C ALA A 112 11.97 -1.98 1.82
N VAL A 113 11.79 -3.24 2.22
CA VAL A 113 10.47 -3.87 2.28
C VAL A 113 10.23 -4.39 3.69
N ALA A 114 9.04 -4.13 4.22
CA ALA A 114 8.60 -4.61 5.52
C ALA A 114 7.49 -5.65 5.39
N SER A 115 7.57 -6.72 6.18
CA SER A 115 6.46 -7.67 6.38
C SER A 115 5.62 -7.19 7.55
N VAL A 116 4.33 -6.97 7.31
CA VAL A 116 3.39 -6.38 8.27
C VAL A 116 2.24 -7.34 8.48
N ALA A 117 2.13 -7.91 9.66
CA ALA A 117 0.95 -8.67 10.07
C ALA A 117 -0.23 -7.72 10.27
N VAL A 118 -1.39 -8.10 9.73
CA VAL A 118 -2.62 -7.31 9.79
C VAL A 118 -3.72 -8.12 10.48
N SER A 119 -4.19 -7.61 11.62
CA SER A 119 -5.36 -8.14 12.31
C SER A 119 -6.30 -6.98 12.65
N ASP A 120 -6.51 -6.69 13.93
CA ASP A 120 -7.09 -5.44 14.40
C ASP A 120 -6.00 -4.43 14.83
N ARG A 121 -4.74 -4.81 14.63
CA ARG A 121 -3.55 -3.97 14.75
C ARG A 121 -2.58 -4.26 13.61
N LEU A 122 -1.64 -3.35 13.37
CA LEU A 122 -0.49 -3.52 12.51
C LEU A 122 0.69 -4.00 13.36
N THR A 123 1.43 -4.98 12.87
CA THR A 123 2.66 -5.42 13.53
C THR A 123 3.72 -5.69 12.49
N VAL A 124 4.78 -4.87 12.48
CA VAL A 124 5.97 -5.11 11.65
C VAL A 124 6.71 -6.32 12.21
N THR A 125 6.88 -7.36 11.41
CA THR A 125 7.50 -8.62 11.84
C THR A 125 8.88 -8.86 11.23
N ASP A 126 9.18 -8.20 10.11
CA ASP A 126 10.49 -8.22 9.48
C ASP A 126 10.70 -7.02 8.57
N THR A 127 11.97 -6.70 8.33
CA THR A 127 12.40 -5.71 7.33
C THR A 127 13.63 -6.23 6.58
N VAL A 128 13.65 -5.99 5.27
CA VAL A 128 14.82 -6.20 4.41
C VAL A 128 15.18 -4.89 3.74
N GLU A 129 16.48 -4.62 3.64
CA GLU A 129 17.02 -3.35 3.17
C GLU A 129 17.90 -3.57 1.94
N GLY A 130 17.79 -2.66 0.99
CA GLY A 130 18.51 -2.62 -0.26
C GLY A 130 19.37 -1.36 -0.37
N ALA A 131 20.53 -1.53 -1.01
CA ALA A 131 21.49 -0.48 -1.33
C ALA A 131 21.15 0.31 -2.61
N SER A 132 19.89 0.27 -3.05
CA SER A 132 19.31 1.09 -4.10
C SER A 132 17.84 1.34 -3.77
N THR A 133 17.21 2.34 -4.39
CA THR A 133 15.82 2.74 -4.12
C THR A 133 14.77 1.77 -4.66
N GLY A 134 15.18 0.80 -5.49
CA GLY A 134 14.26 -0.16 -6.10
C GLY A 134 13.64 -1.11 -5.08
N THR A 135 12.30 -1.13 -5.00
CA THR A 135 11.53 -2.10 -4.22
C THR A 135 10.43 -2.74 -5.07
N VAL A 136 10.13 -4.01 -4.80
CA VAL A 136 8.99 -4.73 -5.38
C VAL A 136 8.24 -5.41 -4.25
N THR A 137 6.92 -5.25 -4.24
CA THR A 137 6.00 -6.04 -3.42
C THR A 137 4.99 -6.70 -4.36
N ARG A 138 4.90 -8.02 -4.35
CA ARG A 138 3.92 -8.82 -5.12
C ARG A 138 4.05 -10.29 -4.74
N ASP A 139 3.08 -11.11 -5.12
CA ASP A 139 3.24 -12.56 -5.12
C ASP A 139 4.22 -12.98 -6.23
N LEU A 140 5.43 -13.45 -5.86
CA LEU A 140 6.50 -13.83 -6.79
C LEU A 140 6.54 -15.34 -7.04
N ASN A 141 5.91 -16.14 -6.18
CA ASN A 141 5.93 -17.59 -6.22
C ASN A 141 4.58 -18.23 -6.61
N GLY A 142 3.51 -17.44 -6.65
CA GLY A 142 2.15 -17.83 -7.01
C GLY A 142 1.34 -18.46 -5.88
N ASP A 143 1.73 -18.31 -4.62
CA ASP A 143 1.06 -18.91 -3.46
C ASP A 143 -0.05 -18.05 -2.83
N GLY A 144 -0.27 -16.85 -3.38
CA GLY A 144 -1.25 -15.88 -2.90
C GLY A 144 -0.80 -15.08 -1.68
N GLN A 145 0.44 -15.23 -1.22
CA GLN A 145 1.06 -14.39 -0.20
C GLN A 145 1.95 -13.31 -0.82
N PRO A 146 2.11 -12.17 -0.14
CA PRO A 146 2.92 -11.08 -0.67
C PRO A 146 4.42 -11.34 -0.45
N ASP A 147 5.16 -11.58 -1.52
CA ASP A 147 6.62 -11.63 -1.51
C ASP A 147 7.26 -10.24 -1.69
N ALA A 148 8.60 -10.20 -1.66
CA ALA A 148 9.37 -8.98 -1.76
C ALA A 148 10.58 -9.11 -2.70
N ALA A 149 11.00 -7.99 -3.27
CA ALA A 149 12.36 -7.84 -3.78
C ALA A 149 12.90 -6.45 -3.41
N VAL A 150 14.19 -6.38 -3.11
CA VAL A 150 14.92 -5.12 -2.95
C VAL A 150 16.09 -5.08 -3.92
N GLN A 151 16.37 -3.89 -4.43
CA GLN A 151 17.49 -3.68 -5.32
C GLN A 151 18.75 -3.38 -4.50
N GLN A 152 19.83 -4.07 -4.84
CA GLN A 152 21.16 -3.89 -4.28
C GLN A 152 22.06 -3.18 -5.30
N SER A 153 23.14 -2.58 -4.80
CA SER A 153 24.22 -2.00 -5.60
C SER A 153 25.55 -2.54 -5.08
N THR A 154 26.49 -2.82 -5.99
CA THR A 154 27.85 -3.22 -5.61
C THR A 154 28.73 -2.06 -5.17
N PHE A 155 28.31 -0.81 -5.43
CA PHE A 155 29.07 0.42 -5.24
C PHE A 155 30.41 0.52 -5.96
N VAL A 156 30.76 -0.45 -6.82
CA VAL A 156 32.01 -0.46 -7.59
C VAL A 156 31.71 -0.19 -9.06
N PRO A 157 32.31 0.84 -9.69
CA PRO A 157 33.34 1.74 -9.16
C PRO A 157 32.80 2.91 -8.30
N ASN A 158 31.51 3.23 -8.42
CA ASN A 158 30.80 4.21 -7.59
C ASN A 158 29.30 3.94 -7.69
N PHE A 159 28.49 4.56 -6.82
CA PHE A 159 27.04 4.34 -6.81
C PHE A 159 26.35 4.56 -8.16
N ALA A 160 26.75 5.59 -8.92
CA ALA A 160 26.09 5.96 -10.18
C ALA A 160 26.37 4.99 -11.34
N GLN A 161 27.47 4.24 -11.26
CA GLN A 161 27.94 3.34 -12.32
C GLN A 161 27.96 1.87 -11.89
N ALA A 162 27.79 1.59 -10.60
CA ALA A 162 27.84 0.25 -10.07
C ALA A 162 26.70 -0.61 -10.63
N PRO A 163 26.98 -1.87 -11.01
CA PRO A 163 25.94 -2.83 -11.30
C PRO A 163 24.95 -2.93 -10.14
N GLN A 164 23.65 -2.94 -10.50
CA GLN A 164 22.56 -3.15 -9.57
C GLN A 164 21.91 -4.51 -9.84
N TYR A 165 21.49 -5.22 -8.80
CA TYR A 165 20.78 -6.50 -8.95
C TYR A 165 19.65 -6.57 -7.94
N TRP A 166 18.69 -7.48 -8.17
CA TRP A 166 17.58 -7.67 -7.26
C TRP A 166 17.80 -8.90 -6.39
N GLU A 167 17.63 -8.74 -5.08
CA GLU A 167 17.42 -9.86 -4.17
C GLU A 167 15.92 -10.11 -4.04
N THR A 168 15.48 -11.35 -4.25
CA THR A 168 14.08 -11.75 -4.03
C THR A 168 13.93 -12.51 -2.73
N TYR A 169 12.78 -12.36 -2.09
CA TYR A 169 12.46 -12.93 -0.79
C TYR A 169 11.07 -13.52 -0.81
N VAL A 170 10.93 -14.75 -0.30
CA VAL A 170 9.63 -15.32 0.01
C VAL A 170 9.21 -14.88 1.41
N GLU A 171 7.98 -14.44 1.55
CA GLU A 171 7.39 -14.19 2.85
C GLU A 171 6.88 -15.51 3.45
N HIS A 172 7.34 -15.83 4.66
CA HIS A 172 6.84 -16.98 5.39
C HIS A 172 6.73 -16.68 6.88
N ASN A 173 5.50 -16.72 7.40
CA ASN A 173 5.20 -16.58 8.83
C ASN A 173 5.80 -15.31 9.47
N GLY A 174 5.78 -14.22 8.71
CA GLY A 174 6.27 -12.92 9.14
C GLY A 174 7.76 -12.72 8.99
N LYS A 175 8.46 -13.58 8.25
CA LYS A 175 9.89 -13.46 7.94
C LYS A 175 10.13 -13.54 6.45
N PHE A 176 11.09 -12.74 5.98
CA PHE A 176 11.55 -12.79 4.60
C PHE A 176 12.73 -13.75 4.48
N ALA A 177 12.55 -14.82 3.71
CA ALA A 177 13.61 -15.75 3.36
C ALA A 177 14.17 -15.41 1.97
N ARG A 178 15.44 -15.02 1.88
CA ARG A 178 16.09 -14.73 0.60
C ARG A 178 16.12 -15.99 -0.28
N THR A 179 15.68 -15.85 -1.52
CA THR A 179 15.60 -16.95 -2.50
C THR A 179 16.75 -16.94 -3.49
N GLY A 180 17.27 -15.76 -3.82
CA GLY A 180 18.40 -15.60 -4.71
C GLY A 180 18.45 -14.20 -5.31
N CYS A 181 19.32 -14.05 -6.30
CA CYS A 181 19.56 -12.81 -6.99
C CYS A 181 19.33 -12.91 -8.50
N THR A 182 18.90 -11.81 -9.10
CA THR A 182 18.92 -11.65 -10.56
C THR A 182 20.35 -11.45 -11.06
N ALA A 183 20.53 -11.55 -12.38
CA ALA A 183 21.72 -10.98 -13.01
C ALA A 183 21.77 -9.45 -12.80
N ASP A 184 22.96 -8.89 -12.97
CA ASP A 184 23.20 -7.45 -12.94
C ASP A 184 22.35 -6.72 -13.98
N ASN A 185 21.81 -5.58 -13.56
CA ASN A 185 20.95 -4.65 -14.29
C ASN A 185 19.71 -5.30 -14.92
N ALA A 186 19.29 -6.45 -14.40
CA ALA A 186 18.04 -7.08 -14.78
C ALA A 186 16.84 -6.19 -14.40
N PRO A 187 15.72 -6.27 -15.15
CA PRO A 187 14.50 -5.57 -14.80
C PRO A 187 13.95 -6.07 -13.45
N ALA A 188 13.02 -5.28 -12.89
CA ALA A 188 12.30 -5.64 -11.66
C ALA A 188 11.70 -7.06 -11.74
N PRO A 189 11.94 -7.93 -10.75
CA PRO A 189 11.49 -9.32 -10.78
C PRO A 189 9.97 -9.45 -10.85
N VAL A 190 9.52 -10.37 -11.71
CA VAL A 190 8.12 -10.84 -11.76
C VAL A 190 7.97 -12.26 -11.23
N ARG A 191 9.08 -12.89 -10.84
CA ARG A 191 9.19 -14.22 -10.22
C ARG A 191 10.38 -14.23 -9.26
N LEU A 192 10.44 -15.23 -8.38
CA LEU A 192 11.60 -15.45 -7.54
C LEU A 192 12.87 -15.64 -8.39
N ALA A 193 13.93 -14.96 -7.99
CA ALA A 193 15.27 -15.21 -8.49
C ALA A 193 15.91 -16.36 -7.68
N THR A 194 16.71 -17.17 -8.37
CA THR A 194 17.41 -18.33 -7.79
C THR A 194 18.91 -18.28 -8.04
N GLY A 195 19.41 -17.19 -8.63
CA GLY A 195 20.82 -17.00 -8.91
C GLY A 195 21.63 -16.72 -7.64
N HIS A 196 22.95 -16.88 -7.74
CA HIS A 196 23.86 -16.49 -6.67
C HIS A 196 23.95 -14.97 -6.56
N CYS A 197 23.98 -14.47 -5.33
CA CYS A 197 24.16 -13.05 -5.06
C CYS A 197 25.65 -12.70 -5.13
N THR A 198 25.97 -11.73 -5.99
CA THR A 198 27.36 -11.34 -6.34
C THR A 198 27.94 -10.28 -5.40
N GLY A 199 27.13 -9.69 -4.51
CA GLY A 199 27.59 -8.71 -3.53
C GLY A 199 28.00 -9.34 -2.18
N PRO A 200 28.69 -8.57 -1.33
CA PRO A 200 29.02 -9.03 0.02
C PRO A 200 27.73 -9.37 0.77
N VAL A 201 27.67 -10.59 1.33
CA VAL A 201 26.68 -10.94 2.34
C VAL A 201 26.94 -10.02 3.53
N ALA A 202 25.96 -9.17 3.85
CA ALA A 202 25.99 -8.34 5.06
C ALA A 202 26.25 -9.17 6.32
#